data_AF-A0A530BPA7-F1
#
_entry.id   AF-A0A530BPA7-F1
#
_cell.length_a   1.000
_cell.length_b   1.000
_cell.length_c   1.000
_cell.angle_alpha   90.00
_cell.angle_beta   90.00
_cell.angle_gamma   90.00
#
_symmetry.space_group_name_H-M   'P 1'
#
loop_
_entity.id
_entity.type
_entity.pdbx_description
1 polymer ?
#
loop_
_entity_poly.entity_id
_entity_poly.type
_entity_poly.pdbx_seq_one_letter_code
_entity_poly.pdbx_strand_id
1 'polypeptide(L)' 'TSPHRFLLMRRLQRARRMIAEGEALAEIAAGAGFSDQSHFNRHFKKAFGMTPGRWAALVGRDA' A
#
# COMPACT_ATOMS: atom_id res chain seq x y z
N THR A 1 14.58 8.92 12.56
CA THR A 1 13.79 8.71 11.32
C THR A 1 14.39 9.51 10.20
N SER A 2 14.79 8.91 9.08
CA SER A 2 15.25 9.68 7.92
C SER A 2 14.07 10.27 7.14
N PRO A 3 14.22 11.42 6.46
CA PRO A 3 13.18 12.02 5.62
C PRO A 3 12.59 11.03 4.62
N HIS A 4 13.44 10.19 4.02
CA HIS A 4 13.03 9.11 3.11
C HIS A 4 12.07 8.11 3.79
N ARG A 5 12.35 7.68 5.02
CA ARG A 5 11.49 6.73 5.74
C ARG A 5 10.14 7.36 6.08
N PHE A 6 10.11 8.64 6.42
CA PHE A 6 8.87 9.38 6.67
C PHE A 6 7.99 9.46 5.43
N LEU A 7 8.56 9.88 4.29
CA LEU A 7 7.83 9.96 3.02
C LEU A 7 7.31 8.60 2.57
N LEU A 8 8.14 7.55 2.67
CA LEU A 8 7.72 6.19 2.35
C LEU A 8 6.53 5.74 3.21
N MET A 9 6.55 6.00 4.51
CA MET A 9 5.42 5.65 5.37
C MET A 9 4.16 6.44 5.03
N ARG A 10 4.26 7.72 4.63
CA ARG A 10 3.10 8.50 4.16
C ARG A 10 2.48 7.91 2.89
N ARG A 11 3.29 7.48 1.93
CA ARG A 11 2.82 6.77 0.72
C ARG A 11 2.10 5.47 1.08
N LEU A 12 2.68 4.68 1.97
CA LEU A 12 2.10 3.42 2.44
C LEU A 12 0.78 3.60 3.18
N GLN A 13 0.65 4.63 4.02
CA GLN A 13 -0.61 4.96 4.69
C GLN A 13 -1.70 5.42 3.71
N ARG A 14 -1.32 6.15 2.65
CA ARG A 14 -2.25 6.48 1.57
C ARG A 14 -2.75 5.22 0.86
N ALA A 15 -1.83 4.33 0.46
CA ALA A 15 -2.20 3.08 -0.18
C ALA A 15 -3.17 2.24 0.67
N ARG A 16 -2.99 2.19 1.99
CA ARG A 16 -3.90 1.47 2.90
C ARG A 16 -5.36 1.96 2.84
N ARG A 17 -5.57 3.26 2.68
CA ARG A 17 -6.92 3.85 2.55
C ARG A 17 -7.55 3.49 1.21
N MET A 18 -6.79 3.63 0.13
CA MET A 18 -7.22 3.26 -1.22
C MET A 18 -7.57 1.76 -1.32
N ILE A 19 -6.83 0.89 -0.61
CA ILE A 19 -7.18 -0.54 -0.52
C ILE A 19 -8.54 -0.74 0.16
N ALA A 20 -8.83 0.01 1.22
CA ALA A 20 -10.11 -0.06 1.91
C ALA A 20 -11.27 0.50 1.07
N GLU A 21 -10.97 1.41 0.14
CA GLU A 21 -11.92 1.94 -0.85
C GLU A 21 -12.13 0.98 -2.04
N GLY A 22 -11.43 -0.16 -2.07
CA GLY A 22 -11.61 -1.20 -3.09
C GLY A 22 -10.89 -0.91 -4.42
N GLU A 23 -9.95 0.03 -4.46
CA GLU A 23 -9.21 0.36 -5.67
C GLU A 23 -8.30 -0.79 -6.14
N ALA A 24 -8.04 -0.85 -7.45
CA ALA A 24 -7.16 -1.85 -8.03
C ALA A 24 -5.70 -1.61 -7.62
N LEU A 25 -4.97 -2.67 -7.22
CA LEU A 25 -3.60 -2.54 -6.68
C LEU A 25 -2.60 -1.82 -7.62
N ALA A 26 -2.81 -1.89 -8.93
CA ALA A 26 -1.99 -1.17 -9.92
C ALA A 26 -2.21 0.34 -9.82
N GLU A 27 -3.48 0.78 -9.76
CA GLU A 27 -3.86 2.18 -9.56
C GLU A 27 -3.40 2.69 -8.20
N ILE A 28 -3.49 1.86 -7.15
CA ILE A 28 -3.01 2.20 -5.81
C ILE A 28 -1.51 2.49 -5.81
N ALA A 29 -0.71 1.71 -6.55
CA ALA A 29 0.73 1.95 -6.63
C ALA A 29 1.03 3.34 -7.21
N ALA A 30 0.40 3.67 -8.35
CA ALA A 30 0.55 4.98 -8.99
C ALA A 30 0.00 6.12 -8.12
N GLY A 31 -1.23 5.99 -7.62
CA GLY A 31 -1.92 7.00 -6.81
C GLY A 31 -1.31 7.24 -5.44
N ALA A 32 -0.60 6.25 -4.88
CA ALA A 32 0.19 6.41 -3.65
C ALA A 32 1.61 6.94 -3.89
N GLY A 33 2.03 7.11 -5.16
CA GLY A 33 3.33 7.67 -5.53
C GLY A 33 4.48 6.66 -5.56
N PHE A 34 4.19 5.39 -5.87
CA PHE A 34 5.22 4.40 -6.22
C PHE A 34 5.48 4.39 -7.73
N SER A 35 6.70 4.04 -8.12
CA SER A 35 7.12 3.91 -9.52
C SER A 35 6.36 2.79 -10.25
N ASP A 36 6.07 1.72 -9.52
CA ASP A 36 5.48 0.50 -10.03
C ASP A 36 4.91 -0.34 -8.88
N GLN A 37 4.11 -1.35 -9.25
CA GLN A 37 3.44 -2.22 -8.30
C GLN A 37 4.41 -3.14 -7.53
N SER A 38 5.53 -3.54 -8.11
CA SER A 38 6.52 -4.43 -7.46
C SER A 38 7.23 -3.71 -6.31
N HIS A 39 7.62 -2.46 -6.54
CA HIS A 39 8.21 -1.57 -5.54
C HIS A 39 7.22 -1.31 -4.40
N PHE A 40 5.97 -1.01 -4.73
CA PHE A 40 4.88 -0.89 -3.76
C PHE A 40 4.73 -2.17 -2.91
N ASN A 41 4.57 -3.35 -3.55
CA ASN A 41 4.38 -4.64 -2.89
C ASN A 41 5.49 -4.93 -1.87
N ARG A 42 6.76 -4.70 -2.26
CA ARG A 42 7.92 -4.94 -1.40
C ARG A 42 7.90 -4.05 -0.16
N HIS A 43 7.64 -2.76 -0.32
CA HIS A 43 7.61 -1.83 0.81
C HIS A 43 6.39 -2.04 1.71
N PHE A 44 5.24 -2.34 1.13
CA PHE A 44 4.03 -2.64 1.88
C PHE A 44 4.20 -3.87 2.76
N LYS A 45 4.71 -4.98 2.19
CA LYS A 45 5.01 -6.20 2.96
C LYS A 45 6.04 -5.93 4.06
N LYS A 46 7.09 -5.16 3.76
CA LYS A 46 8.11 -4.80 4.76
C LYS A 46 7.53 -3.99 5.93
N ALA A 47 6.58 -3.11 5.67
CA ALA A 47 6.01 -2.23 6.69
C ALA A 47 4.85 -2.86 7.48
N PHE A 48 4.03 -3.71 6.83
CA PHE A 48 2.77 -4.23 7.40
C PHE A 48 2.73 -5.75 7.54
N GLY A 49 3.80 -6.46 7.18
CA GLY A 49 3.93 -7.91 7.40
C GLY A 49 3.23 -8.79 6.37
N MET A 50 2.41 -8.23 5.48
CA MET A 50 1.70 -8.99 4.43
C MET A 50 1.64 -8.21 3.11
N THR A 51 1.40 -8.90 2.00
CA THR A 51 1.23 -8.25 0.69
C THR A 51 -0.08 -7.46 0.64
N PRO A 52 -0.17 -6.39 -0.16
CA PRO A 52 -1.39 -5.59 -0.25
C PRO A 52 -2.57 -6.38 -0.82
N GLY A 53 -2.34 -7.37 -1.69
CA GLY A 53 -3.41 -8.26 -2.16
C GLY A 53 -4.00 -9.14 -1.06
N ARG A 54 -3.17 -9.68 -0.17
CA ARG A 54 -3.67 -10.41 1.01
C ARG A 54 -4.41 -9.48 1.98
N TRP A 55 -3.88 -8.27 2.16
CA TRP A 55 -4.54 -7.23 2.97
C TRP A 55 -5.92 -6.88 2.41
N ALA A 56 -6.03 -6.61 1.10
CA ALA A 56 -7.28 -6.28 0.43
C ALA A 56 -8.34 -7.38 0.59
N ALA A 57 -7.92 -8.65 0.47
CA ALA A 57 -8.82 -9.80 0.67
C ALA A 57 -9.30 -9.97 2.13
N LEU A 58 -8.61 -9.39 3.11
CA LEU A 58 -9.06 -9.35 4.50
C LEU A 58 -10.02 -8.18 4.71
N VAL A 59 -9.67 -6.98 4.25
CA VAL A 59 -10.50 -5.78 4.41
C VAL A 59 -11.84 -5.91 3.67
N GLY A 60 -11.85 -6.52 2.48
CA GLY A 60 -13.09 -6.79 1.75
C GLY A 60 -14.01 -7.84 2.38
N ARG A 61 -13.63 -8.45 3.52
CA ARG A 61 -14.51 -9.31 4.33
C ARG A 61 -15.16 -8.56 5.49
N ASP A 62 -14.61 -7.39 5.84
CA ASP A 62 -15.04 -6.56 6.96
C ASP A 62 -15.94 -5.38 6.49
N ALA A 63 -16.13 -5.22 5.18
CA ALA A 63 -17.00 -4.25 4.52
C ALA A 63 -18.25 -4.95 3.96
#